data_AF-K2EQD9-F1
#
_entry.id   AF-K2EQD9-F1
#
_cell.length_a   1.000
_cell.length_b   1.000
_cell.length_c   1.000
_cell.angle_alpha   90.00
_cell.angle_beta   90.00
_cell.angle_gamma   90.00
#
_symmetry.space_group_name_H-M   'P 1'
#
loop_
_entity.id
_entity.type
_entity.pdbx_description
1 polymer ?
#
loop_
_entity_poly.entity_id
_entity_poly.type
_entity_poly.pdbx_seq_one_letter_code
_entity_poly.pdbx_strand_id
1 'polypeptide(L)'
;MEFFLFNLIVAISPYKFAEKHFHNNPGFCTEDFLEPLEKFPESVLLERRKKRSYISSILSKNEINRNDKYNRMLFLRTGHGRYILNPKLEIKIQDEWRPLYTLMGIDLDVE
;
A
#
# COMPACT_ATOMS: atom_id res chain seq x y z
N MET A 1 -1.94 -2.80 -11.68
CA MET A 1 -0.81 -2.94 -10.73
C MET A 1 -1.23 -2.52 -9.33
N GLU A 2 -2.07 -1.50 -9.22
CA GLU A 2 -2.65 -1.00 -7.98
C GLU A 2 -3.24 -2.12 -7.10
N PHE A 3 -3.99 -3.06 -7.67
CA PHE A 3 -4.51 -4.23 -6.95
C PHE A 3 -3.38 -5.10 -6.36
N PHE A 4 -2.30 -5.33 -7.11
CA PHE A 4 -1.18 -6.13 -6.65
C PHE A 4 -0.47 -5.42 -5.48
N LEU A 5 -0.15 -4.14 -5.62
CA LEU A 5 0.51 -3.37 -4.55
C LEU A 5 -0.37 -3.27 -3.30
N PHE A 6 -1.68 -3.08 -3.46
CA PHE A 6 -2.62 -3.10 -2.35
C PHE A 6 -2.53 -4.42 -1.55
N ASN A 7 -2.66 -5.57 -2.23
CA ASN A 7 -2.59 -6.87 -1.57
C ASN A 7 -1.20 -7.16 -0.98
N LEU A 8 -0.13 -6.72 -1.66
CA LEU A 8 1.22 -6.86 -1.15
C LEU A 8 1.37 -6.09 0.17
N ILE A 9 0.93 -4.83 0.22
CA ILE A 9 0.95 -4.03 1.46
C ILE A 9 0.16 -4.75 2.56
N VAL A 10 -1.06 -5.21 2.30
CA VAL A 10 -1.86 -5.97 3.27
C VAL A 10 -1.06 -7.17 3.82
N ALA A 11 -0.41 -7.94 2.95
CA ALA A 11 0.34 -9.13 3.33
C ALA A 11 1.59 -8.81 4.18
N ILE A 12 2.31 -7.73 3.89
CA ILE A 12 3.56 -7.38 4.61
C ILE A 12 3.32 -6.49 5.83
N SER A 13 2.13 -5.92 5.98
CA SER A 13 1.82 -4.98 7.05
C SER A 13 2.01 -5.56 8.45
N PRO A 14 1.55 -6.77 8.80
CA PRO A 14 1.76 -7.31 10.15
C PRO A 14 3.24 -7.33 10.58
N TYR A 15 4.15 -7.64 9.65
CA TYR A 15 5.59 -7.63 9.91
C TYR A 15 6.13 -6.21 10.05
N LYS A 16 5.74 -5.31 9.16
CA LYS A 16 6.28 -3.94 9.15
C LYS A 16 5.78 -3.09 10.31
N PHE A 17 4.54 -3.27 10.73
CA PHE A 17 3.97 -2.55 11.88
C PHE A 17 4.53 -3.06 13.22
N ALA A 18 5.10 -4.27 13.25
CA ALA A 18 5.82 -4.79 14.42
C ALA A 18 7.25 -4.22 14.57
N GLU A 19 7.78 -3.54 13.56
CA GLU A 19 9.12 -2.94 13.64
C GLU A 19 9.10 -1.70 14.55
N LYS A 20 10.05 -1.63 15.50
CA LYS A 20 10.21 -0.54 16.49
C LYS A 20 10.27 0.88 15.88
N HIS A 21 10.54 1.01 14.59
CA HIS A 21 10.70 2.29 13.90
C HIS A 21 9.43 2.83 13.22
N PHE A 22 8.31 2.10 13.28
CA PHE A 22 7.06 2.55 12.64
C PHE A 22 6.54 3.87 13.24
N HIS A 23 6.70 4.07 14.55
CA HIS A 23 6.17 5.24 15.26
C HIS A 23 6.77 6.59 14.81
N ASN A 24 8.02 6.62 14.34
CA ASN A 24 8.68 7.88 13.99
C ASN A 24 8.40 8.34 12.55
N ASN A 25 8.07 7.41 11.65
CA ASN A 25 7.81 7.72 10.24
C ASN A 25 6.95 6.62 9.58
N PRO A 26 5.64 6.55 9.86
CA PRO A 26 4.79 5.45 9.44
C PRO A 26 4.68 5.39 7.91
N GLY A 27 4.77 4.17 7.36
CA GLY A 27 4.49 3.91 5.95
C GLY A 27 5.57 3.14 5.18
N PHE A 28 5.16 2.68 4.00
CA PHE A 28 5.94 1.96 3.02
C PHE A 28 6.62 2.94 2.06
N CYS A 29 7.92 2.79 1.87
CA CYS A 29 8.69 3.42 0.81
C CYS A 29 8.86 2.47 -0.38
N THR A 30 9.39 2.96 -1.50
CA THR A 30 9.47 2.14 -2.72
C THR A 30 10.43 0.95 -2.54
N GLU A 31 11.44 1.09 -1.69
CA GLU A 31 12.41 0.06 -1.31
C GLU A 31 11.75 -1.20 -0.74
N ASP A 32 10.67 -1.04 0.04
CA ASP A 32 9.94 -2.16 0.65
C ASP A 32 9.30 -3.09 -0.38
N PHE A 33 9.14 -2.61 -1.61
CA PHE A 33 8.55 -3.37 -2.70
C PHE A 33 9.60 -3.96 -3.63
N LEU A 34 10.80 -3.40 -3.73
CA LEU A 34 11.77 -3.83 -4.75
C LEU A 34 12.16 -5.30 -4.55
N GLU A 35 12.64 -5.66 -3.36
CA GLU A 35 13.10 -7.01 -3.08
C GLU A 35 11.96 -8.07 -3.17
N PRO A 36 10.76 -7.84 -2.61
CA PRO A 36 9.66 -8.79 -2.80
C PRO A 36 9.22 -8.94 -4.27
N LEU A 37 9.18 -7.84 -5.04
CA LEU A 37 8.70 -7.86 -6.42
C LEU A 37 9.69 -8.52 -7.38
N GLU A 38 10.99 -8.40 -7.12
CA GLU A 38 12.04 -9.06 -7.92
C GLU A 38 11.90 -10.58 -7.94
N LYS A 39 11.40 -11.19 -6.86
CA LYS A 39 11.26 -12.64 -6.70
C LYS A 39 10.12 -13.24 -7.54
N PHE A 40 9.19 -12.43 -8.06
CA PHE A 40 8.09 -12.94 -8.88
C PHE A 40 8.54 -13.23 -10.32
N PRO A 41 8.14 -14.35 -10.94
CA PRO A 41 8.49 -14.64 -12.33
C PRO A 41 7.76 -13.70 -13.31
N GLU A 42 8.30 -13.54 -14.52
CA GLU A 42 7.74 -12.70 -15.60
C GLU A 42 6.28 -13.07 -15.94
N SER A 43 5.93 -14.35 -15.81
CA SER A 43 4.57 -14.86 -16.02
C SER A 43 3.54 -14.32 -15.02
N VAL A 44 3.99 -13.86 -13.84
CA VAL A 44 3.12 -13.28 -12.80
C VAL A 44 3.21 -11.76 -12.82
N LEU A 45 4.44 -11.23 -12.89
CA LEU A 45 4.67 -9.79 -12.88
C LEU A 45 5.75 -9.42 -13.89
N LEU A 46 5.36 -8.67 -14.92
CA LEU A 46 6.26 -8.20 -15.96
C LEU A 46 7.43 -7.37 -15.39
N GLU A 47 8.64 -7.55 -15.91
CA GLU A 47 9.88 -6.91 -15.45
C GLU A 47 9.74 -5.39 -15.42
N ARG A 48 9.09 -4.81 -16.44
CA ARG A 48 8.82 -3.37 -16.51
C ARG A 48 8.01 -2.83 -15.33
N ARG A 49 7.21 -3.67 -14.66
CA ARG A 49 6.35 -3.30 -13.52
C ARG A 49 7.07 -3.38 -12.17
N LYS A 50 8.24 -4.05 -12.12
CA LYS A 50 9.08 -4.17 -10.93
C LYS A 50 9.99 -2.96 -10.73
N LYS A 51 10.15 -2.13 -11.76
CA LYS A 51 10.99 -0.93 -11.71
C LYS A 51 10.47 0.07 -10.68
N ARG A 52 11.39 0.64 -9.90
CA ARG A 52 11.15 1.73 -8.93
C ARG A 52 10.23 2.82 -9.48
N SER A 53 10.54 3.37 -10.65
CA SER A 53 9.75 4.45 -11.27
C SER A 53 8.31 4.03 -11.57
N TYR A 54 8.10 2.78 -11.98
CA TYR A 54 6.77 2.24 -12.21
C TYR A 54 5.99 2.14 -10.89
N ILE A 55 6.58 1.57 -9.84
CA ILE A 55 5.96 1.45 -8.51
C ILE A 55 5.57 2.83 -7.98
N SER A 56 6.50 3.80 -7.99
CA SER A 56 6.23 5.18 -7.54
C SER A 56 5.12 5.84 -8.37
N SER A 57 5.03 5.57 -9.67
CA SER A 57 3.94 6.07 -10.51
C SER A 57 2.57 5.50 -10.11
N ILE A 58 2.50 4.22 -9.72
CA ILE A 58 1.25 3.58 -9.31
C ILE A 58 0.80 4.08 -7.94
N LEU A 59 1.73 4.20 -6.99
CA LEU A 59 1.45 4.77 -5.67
C LEU A 59 0.93 6.20 -5.82
N SER A 60 1.64 7.06 -6.56
CA SER A 60 1.27 8.47 -6.69
C SER A 60 0.00 8.72 -7.50
N LYS A 61 -0.30 7.88 -8.49
CA LYS A 61 -1.56 7.95 -9.25
C LYS A 61 -2.78 7.60 -8.39
N ASN A 62 -2.61 6.78 -7.36
CA ASN A 62 -3.70 6.28 -6.52
C ASN A 62 -3.74 6.94 -5.13
N GLU A 63 -3.15 8.13 -4.98
CA GLU A 63 -3.20 8.92 -3.76
C GLU A 63 -4.60 9.49 -3.52
N ILE A 64 -5.05 9.54 -2.27
CA ILE A 64 -6.39 10.03 -1.91
C ILE A 64 -6.69 11.45 -2.44
N ASN A 65 -5.67 12.31 -2.53
CA ASN A 65 -5.81 13.72 -2.93
C ASN A 65 -5.51 13.96 -4.43
N ARG A 66 -5.21 12.90 -5.19
CA ARG A 66 -4.85 13.01 -6.61
C ARG A 66 -6.12 13.12 -7.46
N ASN A 67 -6.19 14.14 -8.32
CA ASN A 67 -7.24 14.22 -9.33
C ASN A 67 -6.78 13.53 -10.63
N ASP A 68 -6.96 12.20 -10.71
CA ASP A 68 -6.72 11.39 -11.90
C ASP A 68 -7.98 10.58 -12.23
N LYS A 69 -8.33 10.48 -13.53
CA LYS A 69 -9.55 9.80 -14.01
C LYS A 69 -9.68 8.35 -13.51
N TYR A 70 -8.55 7.68 -13.26
CA TYR A 70 -8.50 6.28 -12.85
C TYR A 70 -7.98 6.12 -11.41
N ASN A 71 -8.02 7.17 -10.60
CA ASN A 71 -7.62 7.11 -9.20
C ASN A 71 -8.59 6.23 -8.40
N ARG A 72 -8.05 5.24 -7.69
CA ARG A 72 -8.83 4.38 -6.78
C ARG A 72 -8.78 4.82 -5.30
N MET A 73 -8.09 5.90 -4.99
CA MET A 73 -7.95 6.49 -3.64
C MET A 73 -7.47 5.45 -2.61
N LEU A 74 -6.47 4.66 -2.99
CA LEU A 74 -5.98 3.53 -2.19
C LEU A 74 -4.89 3.92 -1.21
N PHE A 75 -4.15 5.00 -1.45
CA PHE A 75 -2.95 5.33 -0.69
C PHE A 75 -3.02 6.72 -0.07
N LEU A 76 -2.63 6.82 1.19
CA LEU A 76 -2.32 8.09 1.84
C LEU A 76 -0.80 8.27 1.86
N ARG A 77 -0.32 9.39 1.32
CA ARG A 77 1.09 9.77 1.44
C ARG A 77 1.32 10.44 2.80
N THR A 78 2.12 9.81 3.66
CA THR A 78 2.44 10.30 5.01
C THR A 78 3.68 11.20 5.04
N GLY A 79 4.52 11.12 4.00
CA GLY A 79 5.75 11.91 3.89
C GLY A 79 6.45 11.73 2.55
N HIS A 80 7.71 12.19 2.46
CA HIS A 80 8.49 12.10 1.23
C HIS A 80 8.70 10.63 0.82
N GLY A 81 7.98 10.21 -0.24
CA GLY A 81 8.04 8.84 -0.77
C GLY A 81 7.46 7.75 0.13
N ARG A 82 6.69 8.10 1.17
CA ARG A 82 6.11 7.14 2.13
C ARG A 82 4.59 7.09 2.02
N TYR A 83 4.06 5.88 2.13
CA TYR A 83 2.65 5.58 1.88
C TYR A 83 2.09 4.62 2.90
N ILE A 84 0.87 4.85 3.35
CA ILE A 84 0.03 3.82 3.97
C ILE A 84 -1.19 3.56 3.09
N LEU A 85 -1.91 2.47 3.36
CA LEU A 85 -3.23 2.30 2.79
C LEU A 85 -4.13 3.42 3.29
N ASN A 86 -5.08 3.87 2.47
CA ASN A 86 -6.03 4.90 2.87
C ASN A 86 -6.78 4.40 4.14
N PRO A 87 -6.68 5.11 5.29
CA PRO A 87 -7.30 4.69 6.55
C PRO A 87 -8.83 4.56 6.48
N LYS A 88 -9.46 5.19 5.49
CA LYS A 88 -10.91 5.14 5.27
C LYS A 88 -11.36 3.97 4.38
N LEU A 89 -10.44 3.05 4.01
CA LEU A 89 -10.81 1.89 3.21
C LEU A 89 -11.62 0.89 4.01
N GLU A 90 -12.64 0.35 3.36
CA GLU A 90 -13.47 -0.73 3.87
C GLU A 90 -13.49 -1.89 2.86
N ILE A 91 -13.58 -3.11 3.37
CA ILE A 91 -13.80 -4.32 2.59
C ILE A 91 -15.23 -4.79 2.86
N LYS A 92 -15.98 -5.06 1.78
CA LYS A 92 -17.28 -5.69 1.88
C LYS A 92 -17.11 -7.19 2.13
N ILE A 93 -17.56 -7.68 3.27
CA ILE A 93 -17.59 -9.10 3.64
C ILE A 93 -19.06 -9.46 3.82
N GLN A 94 -19.56 -10.36 2.96
CA GLN A 94 -21.00 -10.62 2.82
C GLN A 94 -21.75 -9.32 2.53
N ASP A 95 -22.64 -8.89 3.42
CA ASP A 95 -23.43 -7.66 3.28
C ASP A 95 -22.96 -6.51 4.19
N GLU A 96 -21.83 -6.68 4.87
CA GLU A 96 -21.27 -5.68 5.78
C GLU A 96 -19.97 -5.08 5.21
N TRP A 97 -19.86 -3.75 5.29
CA TRP A 97 -18.59 -3.06 5.10
C TRP A 97 -17.81 -3.07 6.41
N ARG A 98 -16.54 -3.49 6.35
CA ARG A 98 -15.66 -3.55 7.51
C ARG A 98 -14.39 -2.73 7.27
N PRO A 99 -13.96 -1.88 8.22
CA PRO A 99 -12.72 -1.13 8.09
C PRO A 99 -11.52 -2.05 7.87
N LEU A 100 -10.71 -1.71 6.87
CA LEU A 100 -9.56 -2.53 6.47
C LEU A 100 -8.55 -2.70 7.61
N TYR A 101 -8.25 -1.62 8.33
CA TYR A 101 -7.26 -1.64 9.41
C TYR A 101 -7.70 -2.53 10.59
N THR A 102 -8.99 -2.55 10.90
CA THR A 102 -9.57 -3.51 11.86
C THR A 102 -9.36 -4.95 11.42
N LEU A 103 -9.58 -5.26 10.13
CA LEU A 103 -9.34 -6.61 9.58
C LEU A 103 -7.86 -7.00 9.59
N MET A 104 -6.96 -6.03 9.48
CA MET A 104 -5.51 -6.23 9.55
C MET A 104 -5.00 -6.37 11.00
N GLY A 105 -5.84 -6.12 12.01
CA GLY A 105 -5.43 -6.13 13.42
C GLY A 105 -4.46 -5.00 13.77
N ILE A 106 -4.53 -3.88 13.05
CA ILE A 106 -3.64 -2.72 13.23
C ILE A 106 -4.45 -1.57 13.80
N ASP A 107 -4.06 -1.10 14.97
CA ASP A 107 -4.56 0.17 15.51
C ASP A 107 -3.73 1.31 14.92
N LEU A 108 -4.41 2.26 14.28
CA LEU A 108 -3.77 3.46 13.79
C LEU A 108 -4.10 4.61 14.73
N ASP A 109 -3.13 5.02 15.55
CA ASP A 109 -3.17 6.32 16.22
C ASP A 109 -2.96 7.43 15.18
N VAL A 110 -3.99 7.73 14.38
CA VAL A 110 -3.99 8.91 13.50
C VAL A 110 -4.76 10.00 14.23
N GLU A 111 -4.06 10.82 15.01
CA GLU A 111 -4.57 12.10 15.51
C GLU A 111 -4.87 13.09 14.37
#